data_AF-A0A3C0GF25-F1
#
_entry.id   AF-A0A3C0GF25-F1
#
_cell.length_a   1.000
_cell.length_b   1.000
_cell.length_c   1.000
_cell.angle_alpha   90.00
_cell.angle_beta   90.00
_cell.angle_gamma   90.00
#
_symmetry.space_group_name_H-M   'P 1'
#
loop_
_entity.id
_entity.type
_entity.pdbx_description
1 polymer ?
#
loop_
_entity_poly.entity_id
_entity_poly.type
_entity_poly.pdbx_seq_one_letter_code
_entity_poly.pdbx_strand_id
1 'polypeptide(L)'
;QPQQPQQPRLDPKAEKWAEENSWFGEDMPMTYFAQGLHRQLVSTEGFDPTSDEYYDELNKRLKTTFPQKFGQSSNSGNRPVQSVAPATRSSGINTARRTVNLTPSQVAIAKKLGVPLKEYAKYVK
;
A
#
# COMPACT_ATOMS: atom_id res chain seq x y z
N GLN A 1 22.92 -41.15 -25.03
CA GLN A 1 22.12 -40.20 -25.84
C GLN A 1 21.68 -39.08 -24.91
N PRO A 2 21.93 -37.79 -25.22
CA PRO A 2 21.35 -36.70 -24.43
C PRO A 2 19.83 -36.66 -24.65
N GLN A 3 19.06 -36.72 -23.57
CA GLN A 3 17.60 -36.55 -23.59
C GLN A 3 17.30 -35.13 -24.08
N GLN A 4 16.70 -35.00 -25.27
CA GLN A 4 16.14 -33.73 -25.72
C GLN A 4 15.07 -33.32 -24.70
N PRO A 5 15.14 -32.12 -24.10
CA PRO A 5 14.08 -31.65 -23.24
C PRO A 5 12.80 -31.61 -24.07
N GLN A 6 11.80 -32.42 -23.68
CA GLN A 6 10.45 -32.31 -24.23
C GLN A 6 10.04 -30.85 -24.03
N GLN A 7 9.90 -30.10 -25.13
CA GLN A 7 9.22 -28.81 -25.06
C GLN A 7 7.82 -29.12 -24.51
N PRO A 8 7.47 -28.61 -23.31
CA PRO A 8 6.15 -28.82 -22.77
C PRO A 8 5.15 -28.35 -23.81
N ARG A 9 4.12 -29.15 -24.09
CA ARG A 9 2.99 -28.70 -24.90
C ARG A 9 2.55 -27.38 -24.29
N LEU A 10 2.53 -26.32 -25.08
CA LEU A 10 2.08 -25.00 -24.64
C LEU A 10 0.67 -25.18 -24.08
N ASP A 11 0.53 -25.11 -22.76
CA ASP A 11 -0.77 -25.27 -22.12
C ASP A 11 -1.65 -24.09 -22.57
N PRO A 12 -2.82 -24.34 -23.17
CA PRO A 12 -3.65 -23.27 -23.73
C PRO A 12 -4.15 -22.29 -22.65
N LYS A 13 -4.20 -22.71 -21.38
CA LYS A 13 -4.45 -21.82 -20.24
C LYS A 13 -3.26 -20.94 -19.91
N ALA A 14 -2.03 -21.45 -20.03
CA ALA A 14 -0.83 -20.68 -19.75
C ALA A 14 -0.63 -19.58 -20.79
N GLU A 15 -0.92 -19.86 -22.06
CA GLU A 15 -0.90 -18.87 -23.14
C GLU A 15 -1.92 -17.76 -22.88
N LYS A 16 -3.18 -18.10 -22.61
CA LYS A 16 -4.21 -17.11 -22.25
C LYS A 16 -3.84 -16.27 -21.04
N TRP A 17 -3.32 -16.91 -19.99
CA TRP A 17 -2.89 -16.19 -18.80
C TRP A 17 -1.73 -15.22 -19.12
N ALA A 18 -0.79 -15.62 -19.97
CA ALA A 18 0.29 -14.73 -20.41
C ALA A 18 -0.25 -13.56 -21.25
N GLU A 19 -1.23 -13.79 -22.13
CA GLU A 19 -1.89 -12.74 -22.93
C GLU A 19 -2.64 -11.73 -22.06
N GLU A 20 -3.31 -12.18 -20.99
CA GLU A 20 -3.97 -11.30 -20.02
C GLU A 20 -2.98 -10.45 -19.22
N ASN A 21 -1.73 -10.91 -19.11
CA ASN A 21 -0.68 -10.30 -18.33
C ASN A 21 0.37 -9.67 -19.25
N SER A 22 0.10 -8.47 -19.77
CA SER A 22 0.96 -7.77 -20.75
C SER A 22 2.43 -7.60 -20.33
N TRP A 23 2.71 -7.63 -19.03
CA TRP A 23 4.06 -7.55 -18.47
C TRP A 23 4.87 -8.84 -18.68
N PHE A 24 4.23 -9.96 -18.99
CA PHE A 24 4.88 -11.26 -19.16
C PHE A 24 5.67 -11.26 -20.48
N GLY A 25 6.99 -11.39 -20.39
CA GLY A 25 7.92 -11.26 -21.53
C GLY A 25 8.46 -9.82 -21.74
N GLU A 26 7.76 -8.79 -21.28
CA GLU A 26 8.28 -7.41 -21.26
C GLU A 26 9.11 -7.14 -20.00
N ASP A 27 8.56 -7.50 -18.83
CA ASP A 27 9.21 -7.36 -17.54
C ASP A 27 9.94 -8.67 -17.19
N MET A 28 11.21 -8.76 -17.58
CA MET A 28 12.03 -9.95 -17.35
C MET A 28 12.11 -10.34 -15.86
N PRO A 29 12.31 -9.41 -14.90
CA PRO A 29 12.25 -9.73 -13.47
C PRO A 29 10.94 -10.40 -13.05
N MET A 30 9.79 -9.84 -13.45
CA MET A 30 8.49 -10.38 -13.07
C MET A 30 8.18 -11.71 -13.77
N THR A 31 8.63 -11.85 -15.02
CA THR A 31 8.53 -13.07 -15.81
C THR A 31 9.33 -14.22 -15.19
N TYR A 32 10.60 -13.98 -14.85
CA TYR A 32 11.42 -15.00 -14.19
C TYR A 32 10.90 -15.35 -12.79
N PHE A 33 10.34 -14.37 -12.08
CA PHE A 33 9.69 -14.63 -10.81
C PHE A 33 8.47 -15.55 -10.98
N ALA A 34 7.60 -15.28 -11.96
CA ALA A 34 6.45 -16.14 -12.26
C ALA A 34 6.87 -17.58 -12.60
N GLN A 35 7.94 -17.75 -13.40
CA GLN A 35 8.50 -19.08 -13.71
C GLN A 35 9.08 -19.78 -12.48
N GLY A 36 9.76 -19.04 -11.60
CA GLY A 36 10.25 -19.57 -10.32
C GLY A 36 9.10 -20.01 -9.42
N LEU A 37 8.03 -19.22 -9.38
CA LEU A 37 6.85 -19.51 -8.59
C LEU A 37 6.10 -20.74 -9.11
N HIS A 38 5.98 -20.89 -10.43
CA HIS A 38 5.46 -22.11 -11.06
C HIS A 38 6.20 -23.35 -10.56
N ARG A 39 7.55 -23.32 -10.61
CA ARG A 39 8.36 -24.46 -10.14
C ARG A 39 8.11 -24.77 -8.67
N GLN A 40 7.96 -23.76 -7.83
CA GLN A 40 7.66 -23.95 -6.41
C GLN A 40 6.25 -24.53 -6.19
N LEU A 41 5.23 -23.97 -6.84
CA LEU A 41 3.84 -24.42 -6.71
C LEU A 41 3.68 -25.87 -7.17
N VAL A 42 4.26 -26.24 -8.31
CA VAL A 42 4.17 -27.59 -8.86
C VAL A 42 5.07 -28.57 -8.11
N SER A 43 6.33 -28.21 -7.85
CA SER A 43 7.31 -29.15 -7.28
C SER A 43 7.23 -29.28 -5.77
N THR A 44 6.94 -28.22 -5.04
CA THR A 44 6.96 -28.21 -3.57
C THR A 44 5.56 -28.38 -2.99
N GLU A 45 4.58 -27.70 -3.57
CA GLU A 45 3.23 -27.67 -3.02
C GLU A 45 2.27 -28.63 -3.75
N GLY A 46 2.69 -29.18 -4.90
CA GLY A 46 1.94 -30.21 -5.63
C GLY A 46 0.70 -29.70 -6.35
N PHE A 47 0.65 -28.40 -6.67
CA PHE A 47 -0.46 -27.83 -7.44
C PHE A 47 -0.49 -28.36 -8.87
N ASP A 48 -1.70 -28.58 -9.39
CA ASP A 48 -1.91 -28.91 -10.80
C ASP A 48 -1.80 -27.62 -11.65
N PRO A 49 -0.84 -27.53 -12.59
CA PRO A 49 -0.64 -26.35 -13.43
C PRO A 49 -1.82 -26.04 -14.37
N THR A 50 -2.76 -26.96 -14.52
CA THR A 50 -3.96 -26.77 -15.35
C THR A 50 -5.20 -26.35 -14.53
N SER A 51 -5.11 -26.41 -13.20
CA SER A 51 -6.19 -26.02 -12.28
C SER A 51 -6.33 -24.51 -12.19
N ASP A 52 -7.56 -24.04 -11.98
CA ASP A 52 -7.81 -22.62 -11.74
C ASP A 52 -7.20 -22.16 -10.40
N GLU A 53 -7.15 -23.05 -9.40
CA GLU A 53 -6.55 -22.78 -8.08
C GLU A 53 -5.05 -22.44 -8.18
N TYR A 54 -4.34 -23.07 -9.12
CA TYR A 54 -2.93 -22.78 -9.38
C TYR A 54 -2.73 -21.33 -9.85
N TYR A 55 -3.56 -20.88 -10.79
CA TYR A 55 -3.47 -19.51 -11.31
C TYR A 55 -3.90 -18.47 -10.27
N ASP A 56 -4.86 -18.78 -9.40
CA ASP A 56 -5.24 -17.92 -8.28
C ASP A 56 -4.09 -17.71 -7.29
N GLU A 57 -3.42 -18.79 -6.87
CA GLU A 57 -2.27 -18.70 -5.96
C GLU A 57 -1.06 -18.03 -6.62
N LEU A 58 -0.81 -18.32 -7.91
CA LEU A 58 0.22 -17.65 -8.70
C LEU A 58 -0.02 -16.13 -8.70
N ASN A 59 -1.20 -15.70 -9.12
CA ASN A 59 -1.57 -14.28 -9.20
C ASN A 59 -1.52 -13.58 -7.84
N LYS A 60 -1.98 -14.24 -6.78
CA LYS A 60 -1.95 -13.71 -5.40
C LYS A 60 -0.54 -13.43 -4.92
N ARG A 61 0.38 -14.39 -5.11
CA ARG A 61 1.79 -14.21 -4.72
C ARG A 61 2.47 -13.17 -5.59
N LEU A 62 2.17 -13.12 -6.90
CA LEU A 62 2.71 -12.09 -7.78
C LEU A 62 2.30 -10.68 -7.33
N LYS A 63 1.02 -10.48 -6.99
CA LYS A 63 0.50 -9.22 -6.45
C LYS A 63 1.16 -8.84 -5.11
N THR A 64 1.46 -9.84 -4.28
CA THR A 64 2.12 -9.64 -2.98
C THR A 64 3.59 -9.25 -3.14
N THR A 65 4.30 -9.86 -4.10
CA THR A 65 5.72 -9.58 -4.37
C THR A 65 5.90 -8.28 -5.14
N PHE A 66 5.00 -7.98 -6.08
CA PHE A 66 5.04 -6.79 -6.93
C PHE A 66 3.82 -5.89 -6.72
N PRO A 67 3.55 -5.40 -5.49
CA PRO A 67 2.39 -4.57 -5.23
C PRO A 67 2.42 -3.28 -6.07
N GLN A 68 3.60 -2.76 -6.39
CA GLN A 68 3.80 -1.59 -7.25
C GLN A 68 3.32 -1.82 -8.70
N LYS A 69 3.27 -3.07 -9.17
CA LYS A 69 2.96 -3.41 -10.57
C LYS A 69 1.48 -3.73 -10.78
N PHE A 70 0.78 -4.18 -9.72
CA PHE A 70 -0.65 -4.51 -9.76
C PHE A 70 -1.55 -3.49 -9.06
N GLY A 71 -0.97 -2.63 -8.22
CA GLY A 71 -1.67 -1.60 -7.47
C GLY A 71 -1.21 -0.22 -7.90
N GLN A 72 -1.98 0.37 -8.81
CA GLN A 72 -2.12 1.80 -9.07
C GLN A 72 -1.59 2.65 -7.91
N SER A 73 -0.42 3.28 -8.10
CA SER A 73 0.13 4.39 -7.31
C SER A 73 -0.55 4.62 -5.97
N SER A 74 -0.48 3.65 -5.06
CA SER A 74 -1.04 3.84 -3.73
C SER A 74 0.00 4.62 -2.96
N ASN A 75 0.02 5.92 -3.24
CA ASN A 75 0.17 6.96 -2.25
C ASN A 75 1.00 6.51 -1.05
N SER A 76 2.28 6.21 -1.28
CA SER A 76 3.28 6.06 -0.23
C SER A 76 3.42 7.35 0.60
N GLY A 77 2.62 8.39 0.31
CA GLY A 77 2.44 9.60 1.08
C GLY A 77 1.57 9.50 2.33
N ASN A 78 1.15 8.31 2.81
CA ASN A 78 0.42 8.25 4.09
C ASN A 78 0.75 7.08 5.03
N ARG A 79 1.92 6.41 4.88
CA ARG A 79 2.48 5.74 6.06
C ARG A 79 3.07 6.84 6.94
N PRO A 80 2.59 7.07 8.19
CA PRO A 80 3.26 8.01 9.08
C PRO A 80 4.66 7.45 9.32
N VAL A 81 5.64 7.97 8.58
CA VAL A 81 7.05 7.74 8.86
C VAL A 81 7.25 8.24 10.29
N GLN A 82 7.62 7.33 11.18
CA GLN A 82 7.89 7.66 12.57
C GLN A 82 8.96 8.76 12.56
N SER A 83 8.58 9.98 12.95
CA SER A 83 9.53 11.09 13.01
C SER A 83 10.53 10.79 14.12
N VAL A 84 11.68 10.25 13.74
CA VAL A 84 12.83 10.13 14.64
C VAL A 84 13.29 11.54 14.97
N ALA A 85 13.35 11.85 16.25
CA ALA A 85 13.58 13.20 16.75
C ALA A 85 14.82 13.82 16.07
N PRO A 86 14.76 15.06 15.58
CA PRO A 86 15.94 15.74 15.11
C PRO A 86 16.90 15.89 16.29
N ALA A 87 18.14 15.43 16.13
CA ALA A 87 19.22 15.69 17.07
C ALA A 87 19.66 17.17 16.96
N THR A 88 18.76 18.10 17.25
CA THR A 88 19.06 19.53 17.38
C THR A 88 18.54 20.01 18.72
N ARG A 89 19.46 20.02 19.67
CA ARG A 89 19.42 20.80 20.91
C ARG A 89 19.08 22.25 20.57
N SER A 90 17.79 22.57 20.65
CA SER A 90 17.27 23.92 20.72
C SER A 90 16.20 23.94 21.80
N SER A 91 16.67 24.04 23.04
CA SER A 91 15.97 24.71 24.13
C SER A 91 15.75 26.17 23.73
N GLY A 92 14.85 26.38 22.77
CA GLY A 92 14.39 27.66 22.30
C GLY A 92 12.99 27.89 22.86
N ILE A 93 12.94 28.75 23.88
CA ILE A 93 11.76 29.40 24.44
C ILE A 93 10.66 29.51 23.36
N ASN A 94 9.68 28.61 23.40
CA ASN A 94 8.37 28.88 22.84
C ASN A 94 7.49 29.16 24.05
N THR A 95 7.52 30.42 24.47
CA THR A 95 6.47 31.06 25.26
C THR A 95 5.13 30.45 24.87
N ALA A 96 4.61 29.59 25.75
CA ALA A 96 3.35 28.89 25.56
C ALA A 96 2.27 29.94 25.30
N ARG A 97 1.89 30.12 24.03
CA ARG A 97 0.73 30.93 23.67
C ARG A 97 -0.48 30.22 24.25
N ARG A 98 -0.97 30.70 25.39
CA ARG A 98 -2.25 30.29 25.98
C ARG A 98 -3.36 30.63 24.99
N THR A 99 -3.73 29.69 24.15
CA THR A 99 -4.92 29.78 23.31
C THR A 99 -6.11 29.20 24.08
N VAL A 100 -7.19 29.97 24.14
CA VAL A 100 -8.46 29.53 24.74
C VAL A 100 -9.39 29.13 23.60
N ASN A 101 -9.86 27.88 23.62
CA ASN A 101 -10.81 27.36 22.64
C ASN A 101 -12.23 27.46 23.22
N LEU A 102 -13.13 28.15 22.52
CA LEU A 102 -14.53 28.29 22.91
C LEU A 102 -15.37 27.14 22.35
N THR A 103 -16.28 26.60 23.16
CA THR A 103 -17.25 25.60 22.69
C THR A 103 -18.36 26.26 21.86
N PRO A 104 -19.08 25.51 21.00
CA PRO A 104 -20.17 26.06 20.17
C PRO A 104 -21.28 26.75 21.00
N SER A 105 -21.57 26.23 22.20
CA SER A 105 -22.54 26.82 23.13
C SER A 105 -22.06 28.20 23.64
N GLN A 106 -20.78 28.32 23.98
CA GLN A 106 -20.17 29.59 24.41
C GLN A 106 -20.17 30.64 23.29
N VAL A 107 -19.95 30.22 22.04
CA VAL A 107 -20.07 31.10 20.87
C VAL A 107 -21.50 31.61 20.69
N ALA A 108 -22.50 30.75 20.88
CA ALA A 108 -23.90 31.13 20.78
C ALA A 108 -24.31 32.13 21.89
N ILE A 109 -23.84 31.92 23.12
CA ILE A 109 -24.09 32.84 24.25
C ILE A 109 -23.45 34.20 24.01
N ALA A 110 -22.18 34.24 23.58
CA ALA A 110 -21.48 35.50 23.27
C ALA A 110 -22.21 36.31 22.19
N LYS A 111 -22.69 35.64 21.13
CA LYS A 111 -23.50 36.26 20.08
C LYS A 111 -24.85 36.77 20.60
N LYS A 112 -25.52 36.01 21.47
CA LYS A 112 -26.80 36.40 22.08
C LYS A 112 -26.66 37.62 23.00
N LEU A 113 -25.51 37.76 23.67
CA LEU A 113 -25.16 38.91 24.52
C LEU A 113 -24.59 40.09 23.72
N GLY A 114 -24.36 39.94 22.41
CA GLY A 114 -23.76 40.99 21.57
C GLY A 114 -22.29 41.29 21.90
N VAL A 115 -21.60 40.38 22.60
CA VAL A 115 -20.21 40.58 23.06
C VAL A 115 -19.24 39.90 22.10
N PRO A 116 -18.12 40.55 21.71
CA PRO A 116 -17.09 39.93 20.90
C PRO A 116 -16.50 38.67 21.56
N LEU A 117 -16.25 37.64 20.75
CA LEU A 117 -15.72 36.34 21.21
C LEU A 117 -14.41 36.47 21.98
N LYS A 118 -13.56 37.43 21.59
CA LYS A 118 -12.30 37.74 22.27
C LYS A 118 -12.51 38.17 23.73
N GLU A 119 -13.54 38.99 23.98
CA GLU A 119 -13.83 39.49 25.32
C GLU A 119 -14.48 38.41 26.18
N TYR A 120 -15.38 37.61 25.59
CA TYR A 120 -15.99 36.47 26.26
C TYR A 120 -14.94 35.40 26.65
N ALA A 121 -13.96 35.12 25.77
CA ALA A 121 -12.88 34.17 26.02
C ALA A 121 -11.99 34.51 27.22
N LYS A 122 -11.97 35.77 27.66
CA LYS A 122 -11.22 36.20 28.84
C LYS A 122 -11.83 35.70 30.16
N TYR A 123 -13.15 35.51 30.19
CA TYR A 123 -13.92 35.12 31.37
C TYR A 123 -14.28 33.64 31.40
N VAL A 124 -14.06 32.94 30.28
CA VAL A 124 -14.18 31.48 30.19
C VAL A 124 -12.82 30.89 30.56
N LYS A 125 -12.73 30.25 31.73
CA LYS A 125 -11.54 29.56 32.22
C LYS A 125 -11.70 28.05 32.15
#